data_AF-A0A0C2G3H1-F1
#
_entry.id   AF-A0A0C2G3H1-F1
#
_cell.length_a   1.000
_cell.length_b   1.000
_cell.length_c   1.000
_cell.angle_alpha   90.00
_cell.angle_beta   90.00
_cell.angle_gamma   90.00
#
_symmetry.space_group_name_H-M   'P 1'
#
loop_
_entity.id
_entity.type
_entity.pdbx_description
1 polymer ?
#
loop_
_entity_poly.entity_id
_entity_poly.type
_entity_poly.pdbx_seq_one_letter_code
_entity_poly.pdbx_strand_id
1 'polypeptide(L)'
;MIREIATFSDHHHGANEDYGAVQTLMEAFFEAIADPKPAAPQDPTRAVGMYQPLYDGTEVGANRPLTNKLFESDMVLTVEQMKGVVLAAKEQRRGGLRRGKRKVITGSVYRWPRKPIPYRFKEGDENWRNLIRSALKHWEKETCVRWEENGRGKDH
;
A
#
# COMPACT_ATOMS: atom_id res chain seq x y z
N MET A 1 -2.81 -11.68 5.76
CA MET A 1 -2.32 -10.49 5.01
C MET A 1 -1.64 -9.45 5.90
N ILE A 2 -2.32 -8.62 6.69
CA ILE A 2 -1.63 -7.50 7.40
C ILE A 2 -0.66 -7.92 8.50
N ARG A 3 -1.05 -8.92 9.31
CA ARG A 3 -0.11 -9.55 10.25
C ARG A 3 1.13 -10.08 9.54
N GLU A 4 0.98 -10.53 8.30
CA GLU A 4 2.08 -11.09 7.49
C GLU A 4 2.97 -9.99 6.93
N ILE A 5 2.39 -8.85 6.50
CA ILE A 5 3.18 -7.66 6.12
C ILE A 5 4.04 -7.22 7.30
N ALA A 6 3.46 -7.12 8.50
CA ALA A 6 4.22 -6.80 9.71
C ALA A 6 5.25 -7.87 10.11
N THR A 7 5.06 -9.12 9.67
CA THR A 7 5.97 -10.24 9.97
C THR A 7 7.12 -10.35 8.96
N PHE A 8 6.89 -9.97 7.70
CA PHE A 8 7.89 -10.04 6.64
C PHE A 8 8.63 -8.72 6.40
N SER A 9 8.10 -7.60 6.90
CA SER A 9 8.76 -6.31 6.87
C SER A 9 9.84 -6.21 7.94
N ASP A 10 11.07 -6.00 7.49
CA ASP A 10 12.23 -5.72 8.34
C ASP A 10 12.23 -4.27 8.90
N HIS A 11 11.27 -3.43 8.48
CA HIS A 11 11.21 -2.00 8.82
C HIS A 11 10.36 -1.70 10.05
N HIS A 12 9.53 -2.63 10.54
CA HIS A 12 8.57 -2.42 11.64
C HIS A 12 9.07 -3.00 12.98
N HIS A 13 10.19 -2.53 13.49
CA HIS A 13 10.78 -3.03 14.74
C HIS A 13 10.96 -1.97 15.85
N GLY A 14 10.76 -0.69 15.56
CA GLY A 14 10.78 0.38 16.55
C GLY A 14 9.46 0.54 17.33
N ALA A 15 9.55 1.08 18.55
CA ALA A 15 8.37 1.47 19.32
C ALA A 15 7.62 2.60 18.58
N ASN A 16 6.37 2.35 18.18
CA ASN A 16 5.51 3.21 17.33
C ASN A 16 5.76 3.13 15.81
N GLU A 17 6.45 2.10 15.33
CA GLU A 17 6.53 1.78 13.89
C GLU A 17 5.58 0.66 13.49
N ASP A 18 4.71 0.22 14.41
CA ASP A 18 3.77 -0.86 14.15
C ASP A 18 2.65 -0.41 13.20
N TYR A 19 2.04 -1.40 12.56
CA TYR A 19 0.97 -1.13 11.61
C TYR A 19 -0.29 -0.56 12.27
N GLY A 20 -0.49 -0.80 13.58
CA GLY A 20 -1.60 -0.20 14.34
C GLY A 20 -1.55 1.33 14.32
N ALA A 21 -0.36 1.91 14.53
CA ALA A 21 -0.17 3.36 14.44
C ALA A 21 -0.51 3.92 13.04
N VAL A 22 -0.23 3.18 11.97
CA VAL A 22 -0.61 3.57 10.60
C VAL A 22 -2.13 3.66 10.47
N GLN A 23 -2.86 2.67 10.96
CA GLN A 23 -4.32 2.64 10.90
C GLN A 23 -4.95 3.81 11.64
N THR A 24 -4.47 4.12 12.85
CA THR A 24 -4.96 5.27 13.62
C THR A 24 -4.72 6.59 12.90
N LEU A 25 -3.52 6.78 12.32
CA LEU A 25 -3.22 7.99 11.54
C LEU A 25 -4.07 8.10 10.28
N MET A 26 -4.33 6.98 9.62
CA MET A 26 -5.11 6.92 8.40
C MET A 26 -6.60 7.20 8.66
N GLU A 27 -7.15 6.66 9.75
CA GLU A 27 -8.52 6.94 10.21
C GLU A 27 -8.70 8.44 10.51
N ALA A 28 -7.83 9.01 11.35
CA ALA A 28 -7.87 10.43 11.69
C ALA A 28 -7.70 11.33 10.45
N PHE A 29 -6.86 10.92 9.48
CA PHE A 29 -6.71 11.63 8.22
C PHE A 29 -8.01 11.60 7.40
N PHE A 30 -8.63 10.44 7.24
CA PHE A 30 -9.87 10.30 6.47
C PHE A 30 -11.03 11.07 7.11
N GLU A 31 -11.15 11.05 8.44
CA GLU A 31 -12.12 11.89 9.16
C GLU A 31 -11.88 13.39 8.92
N ALA A 32 -10.62 13.84 8.92
CA ALA A 32 -10.26 15.24 8.71
C ALA A 32 -10.42 15.74 7.26
N ILE A 33 -10.59 14.84 6.29
CA ILE A 33 -10.85 15.18 4.89
C ILE A 33 -12.28 14.89 4.43
N ALA A 34 -13.03 14.08 5.18
CA ALA A 34 -14.43 13.82 4.89
C ALA A 34 -15.23 15.13 5.02
N ASP A 35 -16.12 15.39 4.06
CA ASP A 35 -17.10 16.45 4.20
C ASP A 35 -18.00 16.13 5.41
N PRO A 36 -18.35 17.11 6.26
CA PRO A 36 -19.30 16.93 7.34
C PRO A 36 -20.72 16.78 6.75
N LYS A 37 -20.99 15.65 6.11
CA LYS A 37 -22.35 15.23 5.82
C LYS A 37 -22.93 14.64 7.10
N PRO A 38 -24.17 15.00 7.48
CA PRO A 38 -24.86 14.27 8.53
C PRO A 38 -24.88 12.80 8.14
N ALA A 39 -24.42 11.94 9.06
CA ALA A 39 -24.42 10.51 8.85
C ALA A 39 -25.85 10.08 8.48
N ALA A 40 -26.06 9.72 7.22
CA ALA A 40 -27.30 9.06 6.83
C ALA A 40 -27.41 7.79 7.70
N PRO A 41 -28.62 7.42 8.18
CA PRO A 41 -28.80 6.21 8.97
C PRO A 41 -28.16 5.05 8.22
N GLN A 42 -27.06 4.52 8.77
CA GLN A 42 -26.35 3.41 8.16
C GLN A 42 -27.19 2.17 8.43
N ASP A 43 -27.94 1.73 7.42
CA ASP A 43 -28.61 0.44 7.45
C ASP A 43 -27.53 -0.64 7.68
N PRO A 44 -27.56 -1.39 8.80
CA PRO A 44 -26.52 -2.36 9.13
C PRO A 44 -26.29 -3.40 8.03
N THR A 45 -27.34 -3.70 7.25
CA THR A 45 -27.28 -4.66 6.14
C THR A 45 -26.45 -4.15 4.96
N ARG A 46 -26.40 -2.84 4.71
CA ARG A 46 -25.57 -2.22 3.66
C ARG A 46 -24.08 -2.24 4.00
N ALA A 47 -23.73 -2.15 5.29
CA ALA A 47 -22.35 -2.19 5.74
C ALA A 47 -21.71 -3.58 5.55
N VAL A 48 -22.49 -4.66 5.69
CA VAL A 48 -22.00 -6.05 5.55
C VAL A 48 -21.59 -6.37 4.11
N GLY A 49 -22.31 -5.85 3.11
CA GLY A 49 -21.98 -6.03 1.69
C GLY A 49 -20.78 -5.21 1.21
N MET A 50 -20.44 -4.13 1.92
CA MET A 50 -19.37 -3.20 1.53
C MET A 50 -17.98 -3.82 1.63
N TYR A 51 -17.78 -4.78 2.53
CA TYR A 51 -16.49 -5.46 2.76
C TYR A 51 -16.40 -6.85 2.14
N GLN A 52 -17.39 -7.27 1.35
CA GLN A 52 -17.30 -8.51 0.59
C GLN A 52 -16.45 -8.30 -0.67
N PRO A 53 -15.59 -9.28 -1.04
CA PRO A 53 -14.84 -9.18 -2.29
C PRO A 53 -15.82 -9.18 -3.47
N LEU A 54 -15.55 -8.31 -4.44
CA LEU A 54 -16.26 -8.26 -5.71
C LEU A 54 -15.28 -8.61 -6.83
N TYR A 55 -15.49 -9.74 -7.51
CA TYR A 55 -14.63 -10.19 -8.59
C TYR A 55 -15.06 -9.60 -9.93
N ASP A 56 -15.04 -8.27 -10.03
CA ASP A 56 -15.40 -7.51 -11.23
C ASP A 56 -14.20 -7.27 -12.19
N GLY A 57 -13.05 -7.88 -11.89
CA GLY A 57 -11.81 -7.69 -12.62
C GLY A 57 -11.02 -6.44 -12.23
N THR A 58 -11.49 -5.68 -11.24
CA THR A 58 -10.76 -4.52 -10.68
C THR A 58 -10.03 -4.89 -9.40
N GLU A 59 -8.90 -4.23 -9.15
CA GLU A 59 -8.17 -4.31 -7.89
C GLU A 59 -9.03 -3.83 -6.71
N VAL A 60 -9.84 -2.80 -6.93
CA VAL A 60 -10.74 -2.23 -5.91
C VAL A 60 -11.75 -3.28 -5.44
N GLY A 61 -12.35 -4.01 -6.37
CA GLY A 61 -13.32 -5.07 -6.07
C GLY A 61 -12.71 -6.20 -5.25
N ALA A 62 -11.52 -6.67 -5.64
CA ALA A 62 -10.78 -7.70 -4.91
C ALA A 62 -10.34 -7.23 -3.51
N ASN A 63 -9.93 -5.96 -3.39
CA ASN A 63 -9.41 -5.36 -2.16
C ASN A 63 -10.51 -4.83 -1.21
N ARG A 64 -11.79 -4.90 -1.57
CA ARG A 64 -12.92 -4.46 -0.71
C ARG A 64 -12.83 -4.91 0.77
N PRO A 65 -12.48 -6.18 1.08
CA PRO A 65 -12.36 -6.62 2.47
C PRO A 65 -11.25 -5.93 3.26
N LEU A 66 -10.36 -5.22 2.57
CA LEU A 66 -9.16 -4.59 3.11
C LEU A 66 -9.19 -3.07 2.97
N THR A 67 -10.22 -2.47 2.37
CA THR A 67 -10.25 -1.04 2.04
C THR A 67 -10.05 -0.14 3.26
N ASN A 68 -10.48 -0.55 4.47
CA ASN A 68 -10.25 0.19 5.71
C ASN A 68 -8.79 0.13 6.22
N LYS A 69 -7.93 -0.62 5.55
CA LYS A 69 -6.51 -0.78 5.86
C LYS A 69 -5.60 -0.26 4.75
N LEU A 70 -6.13 -0.02 3.56
CA LEU A 70 -5.36 0.37 2.39
C LEU A 70 -5.55 1.86 2.09
N PHE A 71 -4.45 2.54 1.85
CA PHE A 71 -4.48 3.88 1.28
C PHE A 71 -4.74 3.77 -0.23
N GLU A 72 -5.62 4.61 -0.78
CA GLU A 72 -6.07 4.56 -2.18
C GLU A 72 -6.50 3.16 -2.68
N SER A 73 -6.99 2.30 -1.77
CA SER A 73 -7.49 0.93 -2.02
C SER A 73 -6.46 -0.16 -2.36
N ASP A 74 -5.19 0.18 -2.57
CA ASP A 74 -4.15 -0.78 -2.98
C ASP A 74 -2.78 -0.60 -2.31
N MET A 75 -2.58 0.48 -1.53
CA MET A 75 -1.30 0.74 -0.87
C MET A 75 -1.34 0.48 0.63
N VAL A 76 -0.30 -0.19 1.12
CA VAL A 76 -0.02 -0.34 2.56
C VAL A 76 1.10 0.63 2.89
N LEU A 77 0.86 1.56 3.82
CA LEU A 77 1.83 2.59 4.17
C LEU A 77 2.60 2.26 5.46
N THR A 78 3.80 2.81 5.58
CA THR A 78 4.49 2.94 6.86
C THR A 78 4.02 4.19 7.61
N VAL A 79 4.36 4.28 8.90
CA VAL A 79 4.03 5.45 9.74
C VAL A 79 4.64 6.73 9.16
N GLU A 80 5.89 6.67 8.69
CA GLU A 80 6.56 7.82 8.07
C GLU A 80 5.88 8.26 6.77
N GLN A 81 5.51 7.31 5.91
CA GLN A 81 4.79 7.60 4.68
C GLN A 81 3.43 8.24 4.96
N MET A 82 2.68 7.73 5.93
CA MET A 82 1.40 8.31 6.32
C MET A 82 1.56 9.73 6.89
N LYS A 83 2.58 9.98 7.73
CA LYS A 83 2.92 11.34 8.19
C LYS A 83 3.23 12.27 7.01
N GLY A 84 3.97 11.78 6.02
CA GLY A 84 4.25 12.51 4.78
C GLY A 84 2.99 12.91 4.02
N VAL A 85 2.02 11.99 3.89
CA VAL A 85 0.71 12.26 3.28
C VAL A 85 -0.05 13.36 4.04
N VAL A 86 -0.11 13.28 5.37
CA VAL A 86 -0.80 14.28 6.21
C VAL A 86 -0.18 15.67 6.04
N LEU A 87 1.16 15.76 6.05
CA LEU A 87 1.87 17.03 5.88
C LEU A 87 1.63 17.63 4.48
N ALA A 88 1.73 16.80 3.43
CA ALA A 88 1.50 17.23 2.05
C ALA A 88 0.06 17.74 1.85
N ALA A 89 -0.93 17.04 2.40
CA ALA A 89 -2.33 17.46 2.34
C ALA A 89 -2.57 18.80 3.05
N LYS A 90 -1.94 19.01 4.21
CA LYS A 90 -2.01 20.28 4.96
C LYS A 90 -1.37 21.44 4.21
N GLU A 91 -0.24 21.21 3.54
CA GLU A 91 0.43 22.21 2.71
C GLU A 91 -0.40 22.57 1.47
N GLN A 92 -1.00 21.58 0.81
CA GLN A 92 -1.90 21.80 -0.32
C GLN A 92 -3.11 22.66 0.06
N ARG A 93 -3.72 22.42 1.23
CA ARG A 93 -4.83 23.24 1.76
C ARG A 93 -4.44 24.69 2.04
N ARG A 94 -3.17 24.94 2.36
CA ARG A 94 -2.64 26.29 2.66
C ARG A 94 -2.28 27.10 1.40
N GLY A 95 -2.58 26.59 0.21
CA GLY A 95 -2.30 27.28 -1.06
C GLY A 95 -0.82 27.20 -1.48
N GLY A 96 -0.06 26.23 -0.94
CA GLY A 96 1.34 25.98 -1.32
C GLY A 96 1.51 25.72 -2.83
N LEU A 97 2.47 26.42 -3.42
CA LEU A 97 2.76 26.51 -4.85
C LEU A 97 3.02 25.16 -5.54
N ARG A 98 2.48 25.04 -6.76
CA ARG A 98 2.72 24.02 -7.81
C ARG A 98 2.48 22.56 -7.38
N ARG A 99 1.48 21.96 -8.02
CA ARG A 99 1.20 20.51 -8.04
C ARG A 99 2.50 19.72 -8.29
N GLY A 100 3.17 19.29 -7.21
CA GLY A 100 4.30 18.39 -7.28
C GLY A 100 3.88 17.07 -7.94
N LYS A 101 4.86 16.33 -8.48
CA LYS A 101 4.60 14.97 -8.99
C LYS A 101 3.99 14.15 -7.84
N ARG A 102 2.78 13.62 -8.05
CA ARG A 102 2.10 12.72 -7.11
C ARG A 102 2.98 11.47 -6.93
N LYS A 103 3.76 11.44 -5.85
CA LYS A 103 4.56 10.29 -5.44
C LYS A 103 4.50 10.22 -3.93
N VAL A 104 3.97 9.12 -3.41
CA VAL A 104 3.92 8.84 -1.96
C VAL A 104 5.35 8.76 -1.38
N ILE A 105 6.31 8.34 -2.21
CA ILE A 105 7.71 8.19 -1.82
C ILE A 105 8.59 9.13 -2.66
N THR A 106 9.30 10.04 -1.99
CA THR A 106 10.24 10.96 -2.62
C THR A 106 11.61 10.88 -1.94
N GLY A 107 12.40 9.87 -2.29
CA GLY A 107 13.77 9.73 -1.79
C GLY A 107 14.50 8.58 -2.47
N SER A 108 15.82 8.70 -2.64
CA SER A 108 16.64 7.57 -3.13
C SER A 108 16.75 6.45 -2.11
N VAL A 109 16.54 6.75 -0.82
CA VAL A 109 16.60 5.79 0.29
C VAL A 109 15.52 4.72 0.20
N TYR A 110 14.36 5.06 -0.34
CA TYR A 110 13.23 4.14 -0.50
C TYR A 110 13.23 3.39 -1.84
N ARG A 111 14.31 3.51 -2.62
CA ARG A 111 14.45 2.79 -3.89
C ARG A 111 15.23 1.53 -3.64
N TRP A 112 14.82 0.45 -4.29
CA TRP A 112 15.69 -0.71 -4.43
C TRP A 112 17.07 -0.28 -4.92
N PRO A 113 18.16 -0.75 -4.26
CA PRO A 113 19.51 -0.45 -4.70
C PRO A 113 19.72 -0.95 -6.14
N ARG A 114 20.78 -0.50 -6.82
CA ARG A 114 21.14 -0.97 -8.18
C ARG A 114 21.67 -2.42 -8.16
N LYS A 115 20.84 -3.34 -7.67
CA LYS A 115 21.04 -4.78 -7.55
C LYS A 115 19.72 -5.46 -7.94
N PRO A 116 19.73 -6.74 -8.34
CA PRO A 116 18.50 -7.50 -8.53
C PRO A 116 17.63 -7.45 -7.28
N ILE A 117 16.33 -7.25 -7.46
CA ILE A 117 15.33 -7.25 -6.40
C ILE A 117 15.06 -8.72 -6.01
N PRO A 118 15.42 -9.13 -4.78
CA PRO A 118 15.18 -10.48 -4.33
C PRO A 118 13.68 -10.68 -4.06
N TYR A 119 13.12 -11.80 -4.50
CA TYR A 119 11.73 -12.16 -4.22
C TYR A 119 11.59 -13.66 -3.97
N ARG A 120 10.52 -14.07 -3.30
CA ARG A 120 10.15 -15.48 -3.13
C ARG A 120 8.66 -15.66 -3.23
N PHE A 121 8.23 -16.80 -3.75
CA PHE A 121 6.83 -17.18 -3.72
C PHE A 121 6.51 -17.84 -2.39
N LYS A 122 5.45 -17.37 -1.73
CA LYS A 122 4.92 -18.00 -0.52
C LYS A 122 4.05 -19.21 -0.86
N GLU A 123 3.26 -19.10 -1.92
CA GLU A 123 2.28 -20.10 -2.33
C GLU A 123 2.79 -20.98 -3.48
N GLY A 124 2.23 -22.18 -3.59
CA GLY A 124 2.63 -23.20 -4.55
C GLY A 124 1.84 -23.23 -5.86
N ASP A 125 0.95 -22.27 -6.13
CA ASP A 125 0.20 -22.23 -7.39
C ASP A 125 1.13 -21.90 -8.57
N GLU A 126 1.51 -22.92 -9.34
CA GLU A 126 2.42 -22.76 -10.47
C GLU A 126 1.86 -21.90 -11.60
N ASN A 127 0.54 -21.86 -11.81
CA ASN A 127 -0.04 -20.97 -12.83
C ASN A 127 0.19 -19.51 -12.43
N TRP A 128 -0.07 -19.19 -11.16
CA TRP A 128 0.16 -17.85 -10.61
C TRP A 128 1.64 -17.47 -10.61
N ARG A 129 2.52 -18.41 -10.22
CA ARG A 129 3.98 -18.19 -10.23
C ARG A 129 4.50 -17.93 -11.64
N ASN A 130 4.05 -18.69 -12.63
CA ASN A 130 4.46 -18.51 -14.02
C ASN A 130 3.93 -17.20 -14.62
N LEU A 131 2.72 -16.78 -14.25
CA LEU A 131 2.18 -15.48 -14.62
C LEU A 131 3.04 -14.34 -14.05
N ILE A 132 3.38 -14.39 -12.76
CA ILE A 132 4.26 -13.40 -12.13
C ILE A 132 5.64 -13.39 -12.80
N ARG A 133 6.29 -14.55 -12.95
CA ARG A 133 7.60 -14.65 -13.63
C ARG A 133 7.57 -14.02 -15.02
N SER A 134 6.48 -14.21 -15.76
CA SER A 134 6.31 -13.64 -17.10
C SER A 134 6.21 -12.11 -17.04
N ALA A 135 5.47 -11.57 -16.07
CA ALA A 135 5.42 -10.13 -15.83
C ALA A 135 6.79 -9.56 -15.44
N LEU A 136 7.54 -10.21 -14.54
CA LEU A 136 8.89 -9.77 -14.16
C LEU A 136 9.84 -9.75 -15.36
N LYS A 137 9.84 -10.82 -16.18
CA LYS A 137 10.64 -10.88 -17.42
C LYS A 137 10.27 -9.77 -18.41
N HIS A 138 8.99 -9.41 -18.50
CA HIS A 138 8.56 -8.30 -19.33
C HIS A 138 9.22 -6.99 -18.87
N TRP A 139 9.25 -6.73 -17.56
CA TRP A 139 9.95 -5.57 -17.03
C TRP A 139 11.47 -5.62 -17.22
N GLU A 140 12.12 -6.79 -17.12
CA GLU A 140 13.58 -6.93 -17.37
C GLU A 140 13.94 -6.58 -18.81
N LYS A 141 13.05 -6.88 -19.75
CA LYS A 141 13.22 -6.59 -21.17
C LYS A 141 13.09 -5.10 -21.45
N GLU A 142 12.13 -4.43 -20.83
CA GLU A 142 11.80 -3.02 -21.11
C GLU A 142 12.57 -2.03 -20.23
N THR A 143 13.22 -2.49 -19.15
CA THR A 143 13.90 -1.62 -18.17
C THR A 143 15.23 -2.19 -17.69
N CYS A 144 15.95 -1.42 -16.86
CA CYS A 144 17.16 -1.88 -16.18
C CYS A 144 16.89 -2.59 -14.83
N VAL A 145 15.63 -2.74 -14.43
CA VAL A 145 15.27 -3.47 -13.20
C VAL A 145 15.52 -4.96 -13.43
N ARG A 146 16.01 -5.65 -12.40
CA ARG A 146 16.33 -7.09 -12.43
C ARG A 146 15.75 -7.75 -11.18
N TRP A 147 15.45 -9.05 -11.27
CA TRP A 147 14.88 -9.83 -10.16
C TRP A 147 15.70 -11.07 -9.87
N GLU A 148 15.64 -11.56 -8.62
CA GLU A 148 16.31 -12.78 -8.18
C GLU A 148 15.35 -13.65 -7.35
N GLU A 149 14.87 -14.76 -7.93
CA GLU A 149 14.01 -15.71 -7.21
C GLU A 149 14.82 -16.43 -6.12
N ASN A 150 14.34 -16.39 -4.88
CA ASN A 150 15.02 -16.89 -3.69
C ASN A 150 16.39 -16.24 -3.43
N GLY A 151 16.60 -15.03 -3.95
CA GLY A 151 17.79 -14.22 -3.69
C GLY A 151 17.94 -13.84 -2.21
N ARG A 152 19.16 -13.50 -1.81
CA ARG A 152 19.43 -12.98 -0.46
C ARG A 152 19.05 -11.50 -0.40
N GLY A 153 18.09 -11.16 0.46
CA GLY A 153 17.58 -9.81 0.61
C GLY A 153 17.12 -9.51 2.03
N LYS A 154 16.97 -8.22 2.30
CA LYS A 154 16.23 -7.66 3.44
C LYS A 154 15.25 -6.64 2.89
N ASP A 155 14.13 -6.45 3.58
CA ASP A 155 13.24 -5.35 3.27
C ASP A 155 13.94 -4.02 3.57
N HIS A 156 13.78 -3.06 2.66
CA HIS A 156 14.45 -1.75 2.67
C HIS A 156 13.46 -0.62 2.92
#